data_AF-A0A2V5XMQ9-F1
#
_entry.id   AF-A0A2V5XMQ9-F1
#
_cell.length_a   1.000
_cell.length_b   1.000
_cell.length_c   1.000
_cell.angle_alpha   90.00
_cell.angle_beta   90.00
_cell.angle_gamma   90.00
#
_symmetry.space_group_name_H-M   'P 1'
#
loop_
_entity.id
_entity.type
_entity.pdbx_description
1 polymer ?
#
loop_
_entity_poly.entity_id
_entity_poly.type
_entity_poly.pdbx_seq_one_letter_code
_entity_poly.pdbx_strand_id
1 'polypeptide(L)'
;MRSLGINELSFMRRHFAFILILVATAIMRFVILFVSQTHLTSDEAIIGLMAKHILEGRYFPFYFYGTSYNASCAWEAYLAVVPFAIAGVGVVALKIPTVLLSLVCLSLAVTHSIFCSSPR
;
A
#
# COMPACT_ATOMS: atom_id res chain seq x y z
N MET A 1 42.78 -2.11 14.11
CA MET A 1 42.34 -2.09 12.69
C MET A 1 41.46 -3.28 12.26
N ARG A 2 41.36 -4.39 13.02
CA ARG A 2 40.59 -5.60 12.60
C ARG A 2 39.11 -5.64 13.07
N SER A 3 38.66 -4.74 13.96
CA SER A 3 37.28 -4.77 14.49
C SER A 3 36.25 -4.03 13.63
N LEU A 4 36.68 -3.13 12.74
CA LEU A 4 35.76 -2.35 11.88
C LEU A 4 35.01 -3.26 10.89
N GLY A 5 35.66 -4.28 10.32
CA GLY A 5 35.02 -5.18 9.36
C GLY A 5 33.97 -6.14 9.95
N ILE A 6 34.04 -6.47 11.24
CA ILE A 6 33.10 -7.41 11.89
C ILE A 6 31.78 -6.69 12.22
N ASN A 7 31.87 -5.42 12.63
CA ASN A 7 30.70 -4.58 12.91
C ASN A 7 29.93 -4.24 11.62
N GLU A 8 30.62 -3.90 10.53
CA GLU A 8 30.00 -3.67 9.21
C GLU A 8 29.29 -4.92 8.66
N LEU A 9 29.89 -6.11 8.83
CA LEU A 9 29.30 -7.37 8.35
C LEU A 9 28.05 -7.77 9.16
N SER A 10 28.08 -7.57 10.48
CA SER A 10 26.91 -7.81 11.35
C SER A 10 25.81 -6.77 11.13
N PHE A 11 26.18 -5.52 10.84
CA PHE A 11 25.28 -4.45 10.45
C PHE A 11 24.58 -4.78 9.12
N MET A 12 25.31 -5.10 8.05
CA MET A 12 24.71 -5.52 6.78
C MET A 12 23.84 -6.78 6.91
N ARG A 13 24.27 -7.77 7.68
CA ARG A 13 23.49 -9.00 7.92
C ARG A 13 22.17 -8.74 8.64
N ARG A 14 22.12 -7.74 9.54
CA ARG A 14 20.90 -7.33 10.25
C ARG A 14 19.93 -6.57 9.35
N HIS A 15 20.43 -5.73 8.45
CA HIS A 15 19.60 -5.00 7.47
C HIS A 15 19.10 -5.86 6.32
N PHE A 16 19.87 -6.86 5.93
CA PHE A 16 19.48 -7.82 4.91
C PHE A 16 18.17 -8.53 5.26
N ALA A 17 17.97 -8.86 6.54
CA ALA A 17 16.72 -9.47 7.00
C ALA A 17 15.50 -8.55 6.78
N PHE A 18 15.62 -7.25 7.07
CA PHE A 18 14.54 -6.28 6.85
C PHE A 18 14.22 -6.08 5.37
N ILE A 19 15.26 -6.01 4.52
CA ILE A 19 15.10 -5.90 3.07
C ILE A 19 14.44 -7.17 2.52
N LEU A 20 14.86 -8.35 2.98
CA LEU A 20 14.27 -9.64 2.60
C LEU A 20 12.79 -9.70 2.97
N ILE A 21 12.41 -9.26 4.18
CA ILE A 21 11.00 -9.19 4.62
C ILE A 21 10.20 -8.24 3.74
N LEU A 22 10.76 -7.08 3.37
CA LEU A 22 10.10 -6.12 2.48
C LEU A 22 9.83 -6.74 1.11
N VAL A 23 10.85 -7.33 0.49
CA VAL A 23 10.73 -7.97 -0.82
C VAL A 23 9.75 -9.15 -0.77
N ALA A 24 9.86 -10.02 0.23
CA ALA A 24 8.95 -11.15 0.40
C ALA A 24 7.50 -10.69 0.57
N THR A 25 7.26 -9.64 1.36
CA THR A 25 5.92 -9.08 1.57
C THR A 25 5.36 -8.45 0.30
N ALA A 26 6.19 -7.75 -0.47
CA ALA A 26 5.80 -7.15 -1.74
C ALA A 26 5.39 -8.22 -2.77
N ILE A 27 6.18 -9.29 -2.89
CA ILE A 27 5.88 -10.43 -3.77
C ILE A 27 4.58 -11.10 -3.31
N MET A 28 4.45 -11.41 -2.01
CA MET A 28 3.24 -12.02 -1.45
C MET A 28 1.99 -11.18 -1.74
N ARG A 29 2.06 -9.86 -1.53
CA ARG A 29 0.95 -8.93 -1.82
C ARG A 29 0.56 -8.95 -3.29
N PHE A 30 1.54 -8.92 -4.19
CA PHE A 30 1.31 -8.97 -5.63
C PHE A 30 0.66 -10.29 -6.03
N VAL A 31 1.17 -11.42 -5.54
CA VAL A 31 0.58 -12.74 -5.83
C VAL A 31 -0.85 -12.85 -5.29
N ILE A 32 -1.09 -12.42 -4.05
CA ILE A 32 -2.44 -12.47 -3.42
C ILE A 32 -3.44 -11.62 -4.20
N LEU A 33 -3.00 -10.44 -4.69
CA LEU A 33 -3.84 -9.55 -5.49
C LEU A 33 -4.39 -10.24 -6.74
N PHE A 34 -3.56 -11.03 -7.43
CA PHE A 34 -3.96 -11.72 -8.67
C PHE A 34 -4.59 -13.10 -8.45
N VAL A 35 -4.24 -13.81 -7.37
CA VAL A 35 -4.68 -15.19 -7.16
C VAL A 35 -5.97 -15.29 -6.34
N SER A 36 -6.07 -14.54 -5.25
CA SER A 36 -7.14 -14.74 -4.25
C SER A 36 -8.13 -13.59 -4.18
N GLN A 37 -7.67 -12.36 -4.46
CA GLN A 37 -8.47 -11.14 -4.33
C GLN A 37 -9.14 -10.75 -5.66
N THR A 38 -9.58 -11.73 -6.44
CA THR A 38 -10.37 -11.52 -7.66
C THR A 38 -11.80 -11.10 -7.35
N HIS A 39 -12.29 -11.43 -6.15
CA HIS A 39 -13.60 -11.04 -5.68
C HIS A 39 -13.59 -9.67 -5.01
N LEU A 40 -14.68 -8.96 -5.23
CA LEU A 40 -14.92 -7.62 -4.70
C LEU A 40 -15.86 -7.73 -3.49
N THR A 41 -15.45 -7.19 -2.34
CA THR A 41 -16.29 -7.19 -1.13
C THR A 41 -17.31 -6.06 -1.15
N SER A 42 -18.34 -6.12 -0.30
CA SER A 42 -19.39 -5.09 -0.24
C SER A 42 -18.83 -3.70 0.06
N ASP A 43 -17.87 -3.59 0.98
CA ASP A 43 -17.27 -2.31 1.34
C ASP A 43 -16.40 -1.77 0.19
N GLU A 44 -15.60 -2.64 -0.44
CA GLU A 44 -14.84 -2.30 -1.65
C GLU A 44 -15.77 -1.86 -2.79
N ALA A 45 -16.97 -2.43 -2.90
CA ALA A 45 -17.96 -2.05 -3.91
C ALA A 45 -18.36 -0.58 -3.76
N ILE A 46 -18.58 -0.16 -2.52
CA ILE A 46 -18.96 1.21 -2.21
C ILE A 46 -17.78 2.15 -2.51
N ILE A 47 -16.56 1.80 -2.13
CA ILE A 47 -15.36 2.60 -2.47
C ILE A 47 -15.20 2.70 -3.99
N GLY A 48 -15.35 1.60 -4.72
CA GLY A 48 -15.29 1.58 -6.18
C GLY A 48 -16.40 2.41 -6.83
N LEU A 49 -17.62 2.37 -6.29
CA LEU A 49 -18.72 3.21 -6.74
C LEU A 49 -18.44 4.70 -6.49
N MET A 50 -17.89 5.04 -5.33
CA MET A 50 -17.44 6.39 -5.01
C MET A 50 -16.36 6.86 -5.99
N ALA A 51 -15.33 6.06 -6.22
CA ALA A 51 -14.24 6.36 -7.15
C ALA A 51 -14.76 6.56 -8.59
N LYS A 52 -15.71 5.73 -9.03
CA LYS A 52 -16.38 5.89 -10.32
C LYS A 52 -17.14 7.21 -10.41
N HIS A 53 -17.91 7.59 -9.38
CA HIS A 53 -18.63 8.86 -9.37
C HIS A 53 -17.71 10.08 -9.37
N ILE A 54 -16.56 9.99 -8.70
CA ILE A 54 -15.53 11.03 -8.72
C ILE A 54 -14.92 11.12 -10.14
N LEU A 55 -14.58 9.99 -10.76
CA LEU A 55 -14.04 9.94 -12.13
C LEU A 55 -15.02 10.54 -13.16
N GLU A 56 -16.32 10.29 -12.99
CA GLU A 56 -17.37 10.84 -13.85
C GLU A 56 -17.70 12.32 -13.52
N GLY A 57 -17.05 12.92 -12.53
CA GLY A 57 -17.27 14.30 -12.10
C GLY A 57 -18.66 14.55 -11.51
N ARG A 58 -19.36 13.51 -11.04
CA ARG A 58 -20.74 13.61 -10.55
C ARG A 58 -20.83 14.04 -9.09
N TYR A 59 -19.99 13.45 -8.24
CA TYR A 59 -20.04 13.67 -6.79
C TYR A 59 -18.67 13.52 -6.15
N PHE A 60 -18.37 14.39 -5.19
CA PHE A 60 -17.09 14.46 -4.49
C PHE A 60 -17.33 14.23 -2.98
N PRO A 61 -17.39 12.96 -2.54
CA PRO A 61 -17.64 12.65 -1.14
C PRO A 61 -16.49 13.07 -0.24
N PHE A 62 -16.81 13.47 0.98
CA PHE A 62 -15.83 13.61 2.06
C PHE A 62 -15.86 12.42 3.04
N TYR A 63 -17.01 11.76 3.16
CA TYR A 63 -17.22 10.59 4.02
C TYR A 63 -17.59 9.36 3.20
N PHE A 64 -17.54 8.20 3.85
CA PHE A 64 -18.00 6.96 3.25
C PHE A 64 -19.49 7.02 2.93
N TYR A 65 -19.91 6.48 1.79
CA TYR A 65 -21.32 6.53 1.40
C TYR A 65 -22.22 5.82 2.41
N GLY A 66 -23.33 6.47 2.76
CA GLY A 66 -24.30 5.96 3.73
C GLY A 66 -23.94 6.25 5.19
N THR A 67 -22.80 6.86 5.48
CA THR A 67 -22.42 7.23 6.84
C THR A 67 -21.80 8.63 6.90
N SER A 68 -21.77 9.23 8.10
CA SER A 68 -21.13 10.53 8.36
C SER A 68 -19.75 10.37 9.02
N TYR A 69 -19.11 9.21 8.85
CA TYR A 69 -17.78 8.91 9.39
C TYR A 69 -16.92 8.19 8.34
N ASN A 70 -15.70 7.76 8.69
CA ASN A 70 -14.75 7.11 7.78
C ASN A 70 -14.34 7.96 6.56
N ALA A 71 -13.83 9.17 6.82
CA ALA A 71 -13.24 10.01 5.76
C ALA A 71 -12.06 9.34 5.04
N SER A 72 -11.35 8.42 5.70
CA SER A 72 -10.24 7.66 5.11
C SER A 72 -10.68 6.85 3.88
N CYS A 73 -11.88 6.26 3.89
CA CYS A 73 -12.39 5.50 2.73
C CYS A 73 -12.73 6.41 1.55
N ALA A 74 -13.17 7.65 1.80
CA ALA A 74 -13.33 8.63 0.72
C ALA A 74 -11.98 8.96 0.08
N TRP A 75 -10.92 9.08 0.88
CA TRP A 75 -9.56 9.28 0.38
C TRP A 75 -9.08 8.11 -0.48
N GLU A 76 -9.36 6.87 -0.08
CA GLU A 76 -9.10 5.68 -0.90
C GLU A 76 -9.83 5.75 -2.25
N ALA A 77 -11.09 6.20 -2.26
CA ALA A 77 -11.84 6.38 -3.50
C ALA A 77 -11.18 7.42 -4.42
N TYR A 78 -10.69 8.55 -3.88
CA TYR A 78 -9.94 9.54 -4.68
C TYR A 78 -8.66 8.96 -5.27
N LEU A 79 -7.90 8.17 -4.51
CA LEU A 79 -6.69 7.53 -5.02
C LEU A 79 -7.00 6.49 -6.11
N ALA A 80 -8.14 5.80 -6.01
CA ALA A 80 -8.58 4.81 -7.00
C ALA A 80 -9.02 5.44 -8.35
N VAL A 81 -9.31 6.75 -8.39
CA VAL A 81 -9.63 7.46 -9.64
C VAL A 81 -8.50 7.35 -10.66
N VAL A 82 -7.24 7.44 -10.23
CA VAL A 82 -6.07 7.42 -11.12
C VAL A 82 -5.93 6.06 -11.82
N PRO A 83 -5.89 4.90 -11.10
CA PRO A 83 -5.96 3.60 -11.74
C PRO A 83 -7.20 3.39 -12.61
N PHE A 84 -8.37 3.89 -12.20
CA PHE A 84 -9.60 3.75 -12.99
C PHE A 84 -9.54 4.53 -14.30
N ALA A 85 -8.91 5.71 -14.31
CA ALA A 85 -8.72 6.50 -15.52
C ALA A 85 -7.76 5.81 -16.52
N ILE A 86 -6.75 5.08 -16.04
CA ILE A 86 -5.71 4.46 -16.87
C ILE A 86 -6.11 3.06 -17.34
N ALA A 87 -6.60 2.21 -16.44
CA ALA A 87 -6.88 0.80 -16.69
C ALA A 87 -8.38 0.48 -16.81
N GLY A 88 -9.24 1.48 -16.64
CA GLY A 88 -10.69 1.30 -16.56
C GLY A 88 -11.17 0.91 -15.16
N VAL A 89 -12.49 0.94 -14.97
CA VAL A 89 -13.13 0.56 -13.71
C VAL A 89 -13.06 -0.97 -13.55
N GLY A 90 -12.36 -1.44 -12.52
CA GLY A 90 -12.21 -2.87 -12.27
C GLY A 90 -11.62 -3.18 -10.88
N VAL A 91 -11.73 -4.44 -10.46
CA VAL A 91 -11.30 -4.91 -9.13
C VAL A 91 -9.80 -4.72 -8.92
N VAL A 92 -9.00 -5.06 -9.94
CA VAL A 92 -7.54 -4.90 -9.87
C VAL A 92 -7.18 -3.43 -9.73
N ALA A 93 -7.78 -2.55 -10.53
CA ALA A 93 -7.52 -1.12 -10.48
C ALA A 93 -7.89 -0.51 -9.11
N LEU A 94 -8.96 -1.00 -8.48
CA LEU A 94 -9.41 -0.54 -7.16
C LEU A 94 -8.43 -0.91 -6.05
N LYS A 95 -7.76 -2.06 -6.15
CA LYS A 95 -6.86 -2.57 -5.12
C LYS A 95 -5.41 -2.06 -5.28
N ILE A 96 -5.05 -1.49 -6.43
CA ILE A 96 -3.70 -0.89 -6.67
C ILE A 96 -3.32 0.15 -5.61
N PRO A 97 -4.16 1.15 -5.28
CA PRO A 97 -3.82 2.15 -4.27
C PRO A 97 -3.55 1.53 -2.90
N THR A 98 -4.35 0.56 -2.47
CA THR A 98 -4.19 -0.12 -1.19
C THR A 98 -2.88 -0.89 -1.11
N VAL A 99 -2.51 -1.59 -2.19
CA VAL A 99 -1.21 -2.29 -2.27
C VAL A 99 -0.06 -1.29 -2.23
N LEU A 100 -0.13 -0.22 -3.02
CA LEU A 100 0.91 0.81 -3.07
C LEU A 100 1.12 1.49 -1.72
N LEU A 101 0.03 1.89 -1.05
CA LEU A 101 0.10 2.51 0.28
C LEU A 101 0.71 1.55 1.31
N SER A 102 0.36 0.26 1.25
CA SER A 102 0.94 -0.75 2.15
C SER A 102 2.46 -0.90 1.96
N LEU A 103 2.94 -0.82 0.71
CA LEU A 103 4.38 -0.86 0.39
C LEU A 103 5.10 0.39 0.87
N VAL A 104 4.49 1.56 0.71
CA VAL A 104 5.02 2.83 1.22
C VAL A 104 5.18 2.74 2.74
N CYS A 105 4.15 2.32 3.48
CA CYS A 105 4.22 2.14 4.93
C CYS A 105 5.34 1.17 5.36
N LEU A 106 5.49 0.04 4.67
CA LEU A 106 6.57 -0.92 4.94
C LEU A 106 7.95 -0.34 4.66
N SER A 107 8.13 0.38 3.56
CA SER A 107 9.41 1.02 3.21
C SER A 107 9.84 2.07 4.25
N LEU A 108 8.87 2.84 4.76
CA LEU A 108 9.10 3.81 5.84
C LEU A 108 9.49 3.10 7.14
N ALA A 109 8.81 2.02 7.49
CA ALA A 109 9.13 1.23 8.68
C ALA A 109 10.53 0.61 8.61
N VAL A 110 10.94 0.10 7.45
CA VAL A 110 12.31 -0.43 7.23
C VAL A 110 13.34 0.68 7.33
N THR A 111 13.10 1.84 6.70
CA THR A 111 14.02 2.99 6.75
C THR A 111 14.20 3.50 8.18
N HIS A 112 13.11 3.61 8.95
CA HIS A 112 13.15 3.99 10.36
C HIS A 112 13.94 2.97 11.20
N SER A 113 13.76 1.67 10.92
CA SER A 113 14.49 0.60 11.61
C SER A 113 15.99 0.63 11.30
N ILE A 114 16.37 0.89 10.05
CA ILE A 114 17.77 1.09 9.64
C ILE A 114 18.37 2.28 10.39
N PHE A 115 17.68 3.43 10.36
CA PHE A 115 18.13 4.67 11.01
C PHE A 115 18.36 4.48 12.51
N CYS A 116 17.40 3.86 13.22
CA CYS A 116 17.49 3.59 14.65
C CYS A 116 18.65 2.66 15.01
N SER A 117 19.02 1.74 14.10
CA SER A 117 20.04 0.74 14.36
C SER A 117 21.46 1.15 13.91
N SER A 118 21.61 2.33 13.29
CA SER A 118 22.91 2.92 12.95
C SER A 118 23.69 3.28 14.22
N PRO A 119 24.93 2.77 14.39
CA PRO A 119 25.77 3.20 15.51
C PRO A 119 26.16 4.66 15.28
N ARG A 120 25.81 5.52 16.25
CA ARG A 120 26.34 6.90 16.33
C ARG A 120 27.78 6.87 16.84
#